data_AF-A0A060T1Z6-F1
#
_entry.id   AF-A0A060T1Z6-F1
#
_cell.length_a   1.000
_cell.length_b   1.000
_cell.length_c   1.000
_cell.angle_alpha   90.00
_cell.angle_beta   90.00
_cell.angle_gamma   90.00
#
_symmetry.space_group_name_H-M   'P 1'
#
loop_
_entity.id
_entity.type
_entity.pdbx_description
1 polymer ?
#
loop_
_entity_poly.entity_id
_entity_poly.type
_entity_poly.pdbx_seq_one_letter_code
_entity_poly.pdbx_strand_id
1 'polypeptide(L)'
;MSVLSSAKRSGVSTIVGLLACQKDPYLQTLKTKVLSCEQVTDKSGNVNGYEVELEDTVLFPEGGGQPYDTGMINDVKVHNVQRDGLTAVHLMDSPVEPGTEVSVKVDWNRRLDHMQQHTGQHLLSAVLDKRKIETLSWNLGAKFCYIELPRKLSQDEVNEVQAEVNEYIRAALPIRLAVNEDANGVEHSIPEDYDLSKGVVRVVHIGDLDSNPCCGTHLKSTADISALSLLHSMPIRGTNSRLFFIAGERVNKYASEAHDILRRAGAGLSCQPEELEDKINKVNQTLKELYSREKFWSGQVAKLEAAQLKSQLDAGSLAVLHKPEGTMDYLKNVEKELGKFSKGTLVLISGQGKQGGAIVASGENIDKCVEVIKEAVPNVKGGGKGKWQGKVPAWEKGSLDKLLEGLKL
;
A
#
# COMPACT_ATOMS: atom_id res chain seq x y z
N MET A 1 -18.57 22.97 -10.03
CA MET A 1 -19.11 24.33 -9.99
C MET A 1 -20.61 24.22 -10.25
N SER A 2 -21.38 23.88 -9.20
CA SER A 2 -22.82 24.14 -9.21
C SER A 2 -23.01 25.63 -8.96
N VAL A 3 -23.97 26.22 -9.66
CA VAL A 3 -24.38 27.61 -9.43
C VAL A 3 -25.34 27.57 -8.25
N LEU A 4 -24.88 27.99 -7.07
CA LEU A 4 -25.69 28.07 -5.86
C LEU A 4 -26.68 29.22 -5.99
N SER A 5 -27.94 28.92 -5.69
CA SER A 5 -29.10 29.81 -5.83
C SER A 5 -29.22 30.66 -4.57
N SER A 6 -29.56 31.95 -4.68
CA SER A 6 -29.76 32.81 -3.51
C SER A 6 -31.19 32.68 -2.99
N ALA A 7 -31.47 31.66 -2.17
CA ALA A 7 -32.77 31.49 -1.51
C ALA A 7 -32.79 32.03 -0.06
N LYS A 8 -34.00 32.24 0.45
CA LYS A 8 -34.31 32.88 1.75
C LYS A 8 -33.72 32.12 2.94
N ARG A 9 -32.62 32.64 3.50
CA ARG A 9 -32.12 32.25 4.83
C ARG A 9 -33.09 32.69 5.93
N SER A 10 -33.43 31.79 6.85
CA SER A 10 -34.35 32.05 7.97
C SER A 10 -33.67 32.47 9.29
N GLY A 11 -32.36 32.75 9.27
CA GLY A 11 -31.55 33.09 10.44
C GLY A 11 -30.06 33.29 10.10
N VAL A 12 -29.20 33.35 11.13
CA VAL A 12 -27.74 33.53 10.99
C VAL A 12 -27.04 32.24 11.40
N SER A 13 -26.19 31.69 10.53
CA SER A 13 -25.39 30.50 10.85
C SER A 13 -24.18 30.86 11.72
N THR A 14 -23.84 29.96 12.64
CA THR A 14 -22.61 30.02 13.40
C THR A 14 -21.44 29.83 12.45
N ILE A 15 -20.49 30.76 12.51
CA ILE A 15 -19.36 30.76 11.58
C ILE A 15 -18.40 29.59 11.84
N VAL A 16 -17.78 29.08 10.79
CA VAL A 16 -16.66 28.15 10.86
C VAL A 16 -15.51 28.82 11.62
N GLY A 17 -15.06 28.13 12.66
CA GLY A 17 -14.19 28.64 13.72
C GLY A 17 -14.90 28.73 15.07
N LEU A 18 -16.23 28.81 15.09
CA LEU A 18 -17.05 28.91 16.30
C LEU A 18 -18.18 27.88 16.36
N LEU A 19 -18.21 26.90 15.45
CA LEU A 19 -19.20 25.82 15.46
C LEU A 19 -19.16 25.05 16.79
N ALA A 20 -20.27 24.45 17.18
CA ALA A 20 -20.35 23.62 18.38
C ALA A 20 -19.28 22.51 18.39
N CYS A 21 -19.03 21.86 17.25
CA CYS A 21 -17.96 20.86 17.11
C CYS A 21 -16.54 21.42 17.32
N GLN A 22 -16.33 22.72 17.13
CA GLN A 22 -15.04 23.39 17.29
C GLN A 22 -14.88 23.98 18.69
N LYS A 23 -15.98 24.40 19.33
CA LYS A 23 -16.00 24.87 20.73
C LYS A 23 -15.86 23.71 21.72
N ASP A 24 -16.61 22.63 21.53
CA ASP A 24 -16.49 21.39 22.30
C ASP A 24 -16.41 20.18 21.36
N PRO A 25 -15.19 19.74 20.98
CA PRO A 25 -14.98 18.61 20.09
C PRO A 25 -15.60 17.29 20.56
N TYR A 26 -15.92 17.17 21.85
CA TYR A 26 -16.50 15.99 22.48
C TYR A 26 -18.04 16.03 22.48
N LEU A 27 -18.66 17.13 22.06
CA LEU A 27 -20.10 17.22 21.93
C LEU A 27 -20.58 16.33 20.78
N GLN A 28 -21.28 15.25 21.10
CA GLN A 28 -21.70 14.24 20.12
C GLN A 28 -23.08 14.50 19.52
N THR A 29 -23.92 15.30 20.19
CA THR A 29 -25.30 15.56 19.76
C THR A 29 -25.66 17.01 20.06
N LEU A 30 -26.38 17.63 19.14
CA LEU A 30 -26.85 19.01 19.26
C LEU A 30 -28.26 19.13 18.68
N LYS A 31 -29.13 19.86 19.38
CA LYS A 31 -30.37 20.36 18.80
C LYS A 31 -30.12 21.73 18.19
N THR A 32 -30.54 21.93 16.95
CA THR A 32 -30.26 23.13 16.16
C THR A 32 -31.38 23.38 15.16
N LYS A 33 -31.42 24.56 14.55
CA LYS A 33 -32.44 24.94 13.57
C LYS A 33 -31.93 24.82 12.15
N VAL A 34 -32.79 24.35 11.24
CA VAL A 34 -32.51 24.36 9.79
C VAL A 34 -32.70 25.77 9.25
N LEU A 35 -31.67 26.33 8.61
CA LEU A 35 -31.72 27.68 8.04
C LEU A 35 -32.15 27.68 6.58
N SER A 36 -31.64 26.74 5.80
CA SER A 36 -31.96 26.53 4.39
C SER A 36 -31.83 25.03 4.03
N CYS A 37 -32.55 24.63 2.97
CA CYS A 37 -32.47 23.31 2.36
C CYS A 37 -32.67 23.47 0.86
N GLU A 38 -31.62 23.25 0.07
CA GLU A 38 -31.62 23.44 -1.38
C GLU A 38 -31.44 22.12 -2.11
N GLN A 39 -32.14 21.94 -3.24
CA GLN A 39 -31.97 20.77 -4.09
C GLN A 39 -30.69 20.88 -4.90
N VAL A 40 -29.83 19.86 -4.80
CA VAL A 40 -28.68 19.72 -5.68
C VAL A 40 -29.13 18.96 -6.92
N THR A 41 -28.83 19.49 -8.11
CA THR A 41 -29.14 18.81 -9.37
C THR A 41 -27.87 18.39 -10.10
N ASP A 42 -27.91 17.23 -10.76
CA ASP A 42 -26.86 16.80 -11.67
C ASP A 42 -26.88 17.60 -12.98
N LYS A 43 -25.90 17.36 -13.86
CA LYS A 43 -25.82 18.05 -15.17
C LYS A 43 -27.00 17.75 -16.10
N SER A 44 -27.79 16.73 -15.81
CA SER A 44 -28.97 16.31 -16.55
C SER A 44 -30.27 16.86 -15.93
N GLY A 45 -30.18 17.62 -14.84
CA GLY A 45 -31.32 18.22 -14.14
C GLY A 45 -32.01 17.28 -13.15
N ASN A 46 -31.46 16.09 -12.87
CA ASN A 46 -32.03 15.19 -11.87
C ASN A 46 -31.59 15.61 -10.47
N VAL A 47 -32.48 15.49 -9.49
CA VAL A 47 -32.15 15.72 -8.08
C VAL A 47 -31.12 14.68 -7.62
N ASN A 48 -29.99 15.17 -7.12
CA ASN A 48 -28.83 14.42 -6.66
C ASN A 48 -28.48 14.80 -5.21
N GLY A 49 -29.51 14.94 -4.37
CA GLY A 49 -29.40 15.25 -2.94
C GLY A 49 -29.82 16.67 -2.58
N TYR A 50 -29.56 17.02 -1.33
CA TYR A 50 -29.93 18.29 -0.72
C TYR A 50 -28.76 18.88 0.05
N GLU A 51 -28.58 20.19 -0.08
CA GLU A 51 -27.66 21.00 0.71
C GLU A 51 -28.43 21.67 1.85
N VAL A 52 -28.05 21.35 3.08
CA VAL A 52 -28.74 21.82 4.29
C VAL A 52 -27.78 22.67 5.13
N GLU A 53 -28.15 23.94 5.34
CA GLU A 53 -27.45 24.85 6.25
C GLU A 53 -28.15 24.85 7.61
N LEU A 54 -27.38 24.70 8.68
CA LEU A 54 -27.88 24.72 10.06
C LEU A 54 -27.41 25.98 10.79
N GLU A 55 -28.14 26.36 11.84
CA GLU A 55 -27.77 27.46 12.73
C GLU A 55 -26.45 27.20 13.47
N ASP A 56 -26.23 25.95 13.87
CA ASP A 56 -24.97 25.43 14.42
C ASP A 56 -24.93 23.91 14.20
N THR A 57 -23.75 23.29 14.24
CA THR A 57 -23.59 21.86 13.96
C THR A 57 -22.50 21.19 14.80
N VAL A 58 -22.74 19.92 15.14
CA VAL A 58 -21.73 19.02 15.72
C VAL A 58 -20.98 18.23 14.64
N LEU A 59 -21.21 18.48 13.35
CA LEU A 59 -20.48 17.84 12.24
C LEU A 59 -19.45 18.82 11.68
N PHE A 60 -18.18 18.42 11.62
CA PHE A 60 -17.12 19.28 11.11
C PHE A 60 -17.14 19.30 9.56
N PRO A 61 -17.16 20.48 8.92
CA PRO A 61 -17.33 20.65 7.47
C PRO A 61 -16.09 20.42 6.60
N GLU A 62 -15.02 19.83 7.15
CA GLU A 62 -13.65 19.87 6.62
C GLU A 62 -12.94 21.22 6.81
N GLY A 63 -11.61 21.19 6.90
CA GLY A 63 -10.82 22.39 7.08
C GLY A 63 -9.44 22.13 7.65
N GLY A 64 -8.48 22.95 7.22
CA GLY A 64 -7.10 22.91 7.70
C GLY A 64 -6.45 21.53 7.54
N GLY A 65 -6.81 20.76 6.50
CA GLY A 65 -6.30 19.41 6.23
C GLY A 65 -7.03 18.26 6.94
N GLN A 66 -7.92 18.55 7.89
CA GLN A 66 -8.76 17.53 8.54
C GLN A 66 -9.99 17.19 7.66
N PRO A 67 -10.28 15.89 7.42
CA PRO A 67 -11.49 15.50 6.69
C PRO A 67 -12.78 15.79 7.45
N TYR A 68 -13.88 15.94 6.70
CA TYR A 68 -15.21 16.15 7.26
C TYR A 68 -15.70 14.97 8.13
N ASP A 69 -16.60 15.28 9.05
CA ASP A 69 -17.35 14.27 9.78
C ASP A 69 -18.55 13.74 9.01
N THR A 70 -18.94 12.53 9.36
CA THR A 70 -20.22 11.95 8.99
C THR A 70 -21.12 11.89 10.20
N GLY A 71 -22.42 11.70 9.98
CA GLY A 71 -23.38 11.65 11.07
C GLY A 71 -24.81 11.54 10.59
N MET A 72 -25.72 12.02 11.42
CA MET A 72 -27.16 12.00 11.18
C MET A 72 -27.78 13.35 11.54
N ILE A 73 -28.82 13.73 10.81
CA ILE A 73 -29.74 14.82 11.13
C ILE A 73 -31.15 14.21 11.12
N ASN A 74 -31.83 14.17 12.27
CA ASN A 74 -33.11 13.47 12.46
C ASN A 74 -33.11 12.04 11.87
N ASP A 75 -32.07 11.26 12.19
CA ASP A 75 -31.85 9.89 11.70
C ASP A 75 -31.62 9.74 10.18
N VAL A 76 -31.59 10.84 9.43
CA VAL A 76 -31.17 10.86 8.03
C VAL A 76 -29.66 11.01 7.96
N LYS A 77 -29.01 10.13 7.20
CA LYS A 77 -27.55 10.11 7.06
C LYS A 77 -27.05 11.36 6.34
N VAL A 78 -26.00 11.96 6.90
CA VAL A 78 -25.19 13.01 6.27
C VAL A 78 -23.96 12.36 5.66
N HIS A 79 -23.79 12.49 4.35
CA HIS A 79 -22.70 11.82 3.62
C HIS A 79 -21.43 12.65 3.56
N ASN A 80 -21.59 13.97 3.55
CA ASN A 80 -20.50 14.91 3.44
C ASN A 80 -20.94 16.23 4.10
N VAL A 81 -20.00 16.93 4.70
CA VAL A 81 -20.19 18.28 5.20
C VAL A 81 -19.06 19.12 4.62
N GLN A 82 -19.41 20.22 3.98
CA GLN A 82 -18.47 21.08 3.26
C GLN A 82 -18.45 22.48 3.86
N ARG A 83 -17.29 23.12 3.82
CA ARG A 83 -17.17 24.54 4.17
C ARG A 83 -17.52 25.38 2.95
N ASP A 84 -18.48 26.29 3.10
CA ASP A 84 -18.79 27.32 2.12
C ASP A 84 -18.56 28.70 2.76
N GLY A 85 -17.40 29.29 2.46
CA GLY A 85 -16.91 30.51 3.10
C GLY A 85 -16.81 30.36 4.62
N LEU A 86 -17.71 31.05 5.34
CA LEU A 86 -17.83 31.01 6.80
C LEU A 86 -18.89 30.02 7.30
N THR A 87 -19.58 29.27 6.44
CA THR A 87 -20.70 28.40 6.84
C THR A 87 -20.39 26.93 6.61
N ALA A 88 -21.18 26.06 7.24
CA ALA A 88 -21.12 24.61 7.10
C ALA A 88 -22.37 24.09 6.37
N VAL A 89 -22.16 23.41 5.25
CA VAL A 89 -23.22 22.87 4.39
C VAL A 89 -23.22 21.35 4.47
N HIS A 90 -24.39 20.76 4.74
CA HIS A 90 -24.55 19.31 4.93
C HIS A 90 -25.20 18.69 3.69
N LEU A 91 -24.57 17.67 3.12
CA LEU A 91 -25.07 16.94 1.96
C LEU A 91 -25.83 15.67 2.39
N MET A 92 -27.10 15.61 2.01
CA MET A 92 -28.06 14.58 2.44
C MET A 92 -28.94 14.07 1.29
N ASP A 93 -29.52 12.87 1.45
CA ASP A 93 -30.40 12.27 0.44
C ASP A 93 -31.87 12.70 0.57
N SER A 94 -32.25 13.31 1.69
CA SER A 94 -33.64 13.69 1.98
C SER A 94 -33.72 15.15 2.41
N PRO A 95 -34.77 15.88 2.01
CA PRO A 95 -34.94 17.27 2.38
C PRO A 95 -35.29 17.39 3.86
N VAL A 96 -34.96 18.54 4.43
CA VAL A 96 -35.43 18.94 5.76
C VAL A 96 -36.04 20.34 5.66
N GLU A 97 -37.22 20.54 6.23
CA GLU A 97 -37.94 21.80 6.10
C GLU A 97 -37.21 22.95 6.82
N PRO A 98 -36.90 24.06 6.13
CA PRO A 98 -36.31 25.24 6.77
C PRO A 98 -37.19 25.77 7.90
N GLY A 99 -36.57 26.17 9.01
CA GLY A 99 -37.25 26.65 10.21
C GLY A 99 -37.53 25.57 11.26
N THR A 100 -37.36 24.28 10.93
CA THR A 100 -37.57 23.17 11.87
C THR A 100 -36.39 22.98 12.82
N GLU A 101 -36.68 22.53 14.06
CA GLU A 101 -35.66 22.06 15.00
C GLU A 101 -35.30 20.61 14.68
N VAL A 102 -34.00 20.32 14.59
CA VAL A 102 -33.47 18.99 14.26
C VAL A 102 -32.43 18.57 15.30
N SER A 103 -32.30 17.26 15.48
CA SER A 103 -31.23 16.65 16.26
C SER A 103 -30.11 16.18 15.34
N VAL A 104 -28.91 16.72 15.55
CA VAL A 104 -27.69 16.36 14.82
C VAL A 104 -26.84 15.45 15.69
N LYS A 105 -26.36 14.34 15.14
CA LYS A 105 -25.51 13.36 15.84
C LYS A 105 -24.28 13.02 15.01
N VAL A 106 -23.10 13.11 15.60
CA VAL A 106 -21.83 12.77 14.92
C VAL A 106 -21.57 11.26 14.94
N ASP A 107 -20.93 10.74 13.88
CA ASP A 107 -20.24 9.45 13.94
C ASP A 107 -19.00 9.60 14.83
N TRP A 108 -19.17 9.22 16.11
CA TRP A 108 -18.14 9.43 17.12
C TRP A 108 -16.85 8.68 16.84
N ASN A 109 -16.91 7.48 16.25
CA ASN A 109 -15.70 6.71 15.95
C ASN A 109 -14.85 7.41 14.90
N ARG A 110 -15.49 7.97 13.88
CA ARG A 110 -14.81 8.77 12.86
C ARG A 110 -14.24 10.06 13.44
N ARG A 111 -15.05 10.79 14.23
CA ARG A 111 -14.61 12.03 14.89
C ARG A 111 -13.38 11.79 15.76
N LEU A 112 -13.44 10.79 16.64
CA LEU A 112 -12.34 10.47 17.54
C LEU A 112 -11.07 10.07 16.77
N ASP A 113 -11.20 9.24 15.73
CA ASP A 113 -10.08 8.89 14.86
C ASP A 113 -9.42 10.14 14.24
N HIS A 114 -10.21 11.05 13.68
CA HIS A 114 -9.70 12.30 13.11
C HIS A 114 -9.02 13.18 14.16
N MET A 115 -9.62 13.36 15.35
CA MET A 115 -9.00 14.13 16.44
C MET A 115 -7.68 13.51 16.89
N GLN A 116 -7.58 12.18 16.95
CA GLN A 116 -6.34 11.47 17.29
C GLN A 116 -5.27 11.67 16.22
N GLN A 117 -5.61 11.53 14.94
CA GLN A 117 -4.62 11.73 13.86
C GLN A 117 -4.16 13.18 13.80
N HIS A 118 -5.07 14.13 13.94
CA HIS A 118 -4.76 15.55 13.83
C HIS A 118 -3.94 16.02 15.03
N THR A 119 -4.37 15.73 16.25
CA THR A 119 -3.58 16.06 17.44
C THR A 119 -2.22 15.35 17.44
N GLY A 120 -2.18 14.09 16.99
CA GLY A 120 -0.93 13.34 16.81
C GLY A 120 0.02 13.99 15.81
N GLN A 121 -0.50 14.58 14.74
CA GLN A 121 0.30 15.35 13.78
C GLN A 121 0.93 16.59 14.43
N HIS A 122 0.14 17.42 15.12
CA HIS A 122 0.67 18.62 15.80
C HIS A 122 1.76 18.24 16.81
N LEU A 123 1.51 17.20 17.62
CA LEU A 123 2.49 16.72 18.58
C LEU A 123 3.78 16.21 17.90
N LEU A 124 3.65 15.48 16.80
CA LEU A 124 4.80 15.00 16.03
C LEU A 124 5.61 16.16 15.43
N SER A 125 4.92 17.15 14.84
CA SER A 125 5.56 18.35 14.30
C SER A 125 6.29 19.14 15.38
N ALA A 126 5.69 19.35 16.55
CA ALA A 126 6.33 20.01 17.67
C ALA A 126 7.63 19.33 18.12
N VAL A 127 7.65 17.99 18.19
CA VAL A 127 8.84 17.21 18.54
C VAL A 127 9.94 17.32 17.47
N LEU A 128 9.57 17.41 16.20
CA LEU A 128 10.51 17.61 15.09
C LEU A 128 11.05 19.04 15.03
N ASP A 129 10.24 20.04 15.34
CA ASP A 129 10.64 21.44 15.38
C ASP A 129 11.70 21.71 16.47
N LYS A 130 11.62 21.02 17.61
CA LYS A 130 12.71 21.01 18.62
C LYS A 130 14.06 20.57 18.05
N ARG A 131 14.06 19.76 17.00
CA ARG A 131 15.24 19.28 16.27
C ARG A 131 15.56 20.14 15.04
N LYS A 132 14.85 21.25 14.83
CA LYS A 132 14.95 22.11 13.65
C LYS A 132 14.65 21.37 12.35
N ILE A 133 13.70 20.43 12.41
CA ILE A 133 13.22 19.68 11.25
C ILE A 133 11.80 20.14 10.96
N GLU A 134 11.68 21.13 10.07
CA GLU A 134 10.41 21.75 9.72
C GLU A 134 9.45 20.76 9.05
N THR A 135 8.17 20.85 9.43
CA THR A 135 7.07 20.18 8.71
C THR A 135 6.65 21.03 7.51
N LEU A 136 6.95 20.56 6.30
CA LEU A 136 6.69 21.30 5.06
C LEU A 136 5.21 21.22 4.62
N SER A 137 4.59 20.06 4.82
CA SER A 137 3.18 19.80 4.55
C SER A 137 2.76 18.51 5.23
N TRP A 138 1.47 18.19 5.22
CA TRP A 138 0.97 16.96 5.82
C TRP A 138 -0.36 16.53 5.20
N ASN A 139 -0.75 15.29 5.46
CA ASN A 139 -2.03 14.74 5.03
C ASN A 139 -2.58 13.75 6.06
N LEU A 140 -3.87 13.89 6.39
CA LEU A 140 -4.58 12.97 7.28
C LEU A 140 -5.39 11.97 6.47
N GLY A 141 -4.69 11.08 5.77
CA GLY A 141 -5.30 10.04 4.94
C GLY A 141 -6.12 9.02 5.74
N ALA A 142 -7.02 8.30 5.06
CA ALA A 142 -7.96 7.38 5.69
C ALA A 142 -7.30 6.15 6.35
N LYS A 143 -6.17 5.68 5.82
CA LYS A 143 -5.42 4.53 6.38
C LYS A 143 -4.14 4.99 7.07
N PHE A 144 -3.31 5.73 6.35
CA PHE A 144 -2.06 6.27 6.86
C PHE A 144 -2.07 7.79 6.68
N CYS A 145 -1.51 8.47 7.68
CA CYS A 145 -1.22 9.89 7.61
C CYS A 145 0.26 10.06 7.24
N TYR A 146 0.63 11.24 6.75
CA TYR A 146 2.04 11.57 6.56
C TYR A 146 2.33 13.04 6.84
N ILE A 147 3.59 13.31 7.17
CA ILE A 147 4.18 14.64 7.14
C ILE A 147 5.30 14.66 6.10
N GLU A 148 5.46 15.78 5.40
CA GLU A 148 6.57 16.04 4.49
C GLU A 148 7.69 16.77 5.22
N LEU A 149 8.90 16.24 5.10
CA LEU A 149 10.11 16.73 5.74
C LEU A 149 11.13 17.15 4.68
N PRO A 150 12.03 18.09 4.98
CA PRO A 150 13.07 18.54 4.04
C PRO A 150 14.10 17.46 3.70
N ARG A 151 14.19 16.41 4.53
CA ARG A 151 15.02 15.23 4.32
C ARG A 151 14.41 13.95 4.88
N LYS A 152 14.90 12.81 4.41
CA LYS A 152 14.64 11.52 5.06
C LYS A 152 15.36 11.47 6.42
N LEU A 153 14.68 10.95 7.44
CA LEU A 153 15.25 10.65 8.75
C LEU A 153 15.99 9.30 8.72
N SER A 154 17.07 9.18 9.50
CA SER A 154 17.68 7.88 9.77
C SER A 154 16.73 7.00 10.61
N GLN A 155 16.97 5.69 10.65
CA GLN A 155 16.15 4.81 11.48
C GLN A 155 16.28 5.16 12.97
N ASP A 156 17.46 5.59 13.42
CA ASP A 156 17.69 6.01 14.80
C ASP A 156 16.92 7.29 15.14
N GLU A 157 16.92 8.28 14.25
CA GLU A 157 16.13 9.51 14.41
C GLU A 157 14.63 9.21 14.47
N VAL A 158 14.13 8.29 13.62
CA VAL A 158 12.73 7.84 13.67
C VAL A 158 12.40 7.22 15.02
N ASN A 159 13.29 6.36 15.55
CA ASN A 159 13.09 5.71 16.84
C ASN A 159 13.07 6.73 18.00
N GLU A 160 14.00 7.68 18.01
CA GLU A 160 14.08 8.75 19.01
C GLU A 160 12.85 9.67 18.98
N VAL A 161 12.44 10.12 17.79
CA VAL A 161 11.25 10.97 17.62
C VAL A 161 9.99 10.23 18.08
N GLN A 162 9.82 8.96 17.68
CA GLN A 162 8.67 8.17 18.12
C GLN A 162 8.65 8.00 19.64
N ALA A 163 9.79 7.71 20.25
CA ALA A 163 9.89 7.54 21.70
C ALA A 163 9.47 8.84 22.43
N GLU A 164 10.01 9.99 22.02
CA GLU A 164 9.70 11.28 22.62
C GLU A 164 8.25 11.71 22.41
N VAL A 165 7.68 11.51 21.22
CA VAL A 165 6.24 11.76 20.99
C VAL A 165 5.39 10.95 21.97
N ASN A 166 5.70 9.67 22.14
CA ASN A 166 4.95 8.84 23.08
C ASN A 166 5.24 9.16 24.56
N GLU A 167 6.39 9.76 24.89
CA GLU A 167 6.63 10.35 26.22
C GLU A 167 5.69 11.52 26.48
N TYR A 168 5.52 12.43 25.51
CA TYR A 168 4.57 13.54 25.64
C TYR A 168 3.11 13.09 25.67
N ILE A 169 2.76 11.99 25.00
CA ILE A 169 1.45 11.34 25.15
C ILE A 169 1.26 10.87 26.60
N ARG A 170 2.24 10.16 27.16
CA ARG A 170 2.20 9.69 28.56
C ARG A 170 2.20 10.82 29.58
N ALA A 171 2.81 11.95 29.26
CA ALA A 171 2.82 13.14 30.10
C ALA A 171 1.44 13.83 30.20
N ALA A 172 0.46 13.43 29.37
CA ALA A 172 -0.92 13.91 29.42
C ALA A 172 -1.05 15.45 29.36
N LEU A 173 -0.23 16.10 28.52
CA LEU A 173 -0.24 17.55 28.37
C LEU A 173 -1.64 18.06 28.03
N PRO A 174 -2.09 19.17 28.64
CA PRO A 174 -3.39 19.75 28.34
C PRO A 174 -3.38 20.40 26.96
N ILE A 175 -4.48 20.22 26.22
CA ILE A 175 -4.67 20.87 24.93
C ILE A 175 -5.72 21.97 25.10
N ARG A 176 -5.35 23.19 24.72
CA ARG A 176 -6.21 24.37 24.86
C ARG A 176 -6.45 25.03 23.51
N LEU A 177 -7.60 25.67 23.39
CA LEU A 177 -8.02 26.39 22.19
C LEU A 177 -8.17 27.85 22.56
N ALA A 178 -7.50 28.73 21.82
CA ALA A 178 -7.65 30.17 21.90
C ALA A 178 -8.30 30.69 20.61
N VAL A 179 -9.08 31.77 20.71
CA VAL A 179 -9.79 32.38 19.57
C VAL A 179 -9.40 33.85 19.47
N ASN A 180 -8.86 34.24 18.32
CA ASN A 180 -8.32 35.56 18.00
C ASN A 180 -7.16 36.03 18.89
N GLU A 181 -6.71 35.18 19.80
CA GLU A 181 -5.52 35.37 20.63
C GLU A 181 -4.36 34.59 20.01
N ASP A 182 -3.13 35.08 20.19
CA ASP A 182 -1.89 34.45 19.71
C ASP A 182 -1.85 34.13 18.20
N ALA A 183 -2.70 34.81 17.42
CA ALA A 183 -2.84 34.67 15.97
C ALA A 183 -1.77 35.44 15.17
N ASN A 184 -0.51 35.39 15.61
CA ASN A 184 0.58 36.08 14.90
C ASN A 184 1.00 35.27 13.65
N GLY A 185 1.09 35.92 12.49
CA GLY A 185 1.66 35.33 11.25
C GLY A 185 0.75 34.37 10.47
N VAL A 186 -0.57 34.42 10.68
CA VAL A 186 -1.54 33.42 10.19
C VAL A 186 -2.00 33.66 8.74
N GLU A 187 -1.66 34.82 8.16
CA GLU A 187 -2.14 35.29 6.85
C GLU A 187 -1.90 34.29 5.71
N HIS A 188 -0.83 33.49 5.77
CA HIS A 188 -0.48 32.53 4.72
C HIS A 188 -1.18 31.16 4.82
N SER A 189 -1.86 30.88 5.94
CA SER A 189 -2.48 29.57 6.21
C SER A 189 -4.01 29.57 6.06
N ILE A 190 -4.59 30.68 5.63
CA ILE A 190 -6.04 30.90 5.60
C ILE A 190 -6.55 30.74 4.16
N PRO A 191 -7.60 29.93 3.94
CA PRO A 191 -8.18 29.76 2.60
C PRO A 191 -8.66 31.09 1.99
N GLU A 192 -8.50 31.25 0.67
CA GLU A 192 -8.86 32.48 -0.05
C GLU A 192 -10.34 32.87 0.11
N ASP A 193 -11.22 31.89 0.28
CA ASP A 193 -12.67 32.07 0.46
C ASP A 193 -13.08 32.34 1.93
N TYR A 194 -12.13 32.39 2.86
CA TYR A 194 -12.37 32.69 4.27
C TYR A 194 -12.19 34.19 4.56
N ASP A 195 -13.29 34.92 4.72
CA ASP A 195 -13.28 36.35 5.03
C ASP A 195 -12.87 36.60 6.50
N LEU A 196 -11.59 36.88 6.72
CA LEU A 196 -11.02 37.17 8.05
C LEU A 196 -11.63 38.38 8.75
N SER A 197 -12.20 39.34 8.01
CA SER A 197 -12.85 40.50 8.62
C SER A 197 -14.13 40.14 9.36
N LYS A 198 -14.70 38.97 9.03
CA LYS A 198 -15.94 38.42 9.60
C LYS A 198 -15.74 37.08 10.30
N GLY A 199 -14.63 36.40 10.03
CA GLY A 199 -14.24 35.12 10.61
C GLY A 199 -13.46 35.24 11.92
N VAL A 200 -12.93 34.12 12.38
CA VAL A 200 -12.04 34.04 13.55
C VAL A 200 -10.83 33.18 13.27
N VAL A 201 -9.72 33.49 13.95
CA VAL A 201 -8.53 32.63 13.95
C VAL A 201 -8.53 31.79 15.22
N ARG A 202 -8.33 30.48 15.09
CA ARG A 202 -8.18 29.58 16.23
C ARG A 202 -6.74 29.14 16.36
N VAL A 203 -6.22 29.15 17.58
CA VAL A 203 -4.88 28.67 17.91
C VAL A 203 -5.02 27.50 18.87
N VAL A 204 -4.34 26.40 18.54
CA VAL A 204 -4.28 25.18 19.35
C VAL A 204 -2.96 25.20 20.12
N HIS A 205 -3.04 25.06 21.43
CA HIS A 205 -1.88 24.95 22.31
C HIS A 205 -1.77 23.52 22.84
N ILE A 206 -0.58 22.94 22.78
CA ILE A 206 -0.26 21.65 23.41
C ILE A 206 0.68 21.92 24.57
N GLY A 207 0.14 22.03 25.78
CA GLY A 207 0.90 22.51 26.94
C GLY A 207 1.67 23.79 26.62
N ASP A 208 2.94 23.84 27.02
CA ASP A 208 3.90 24.89 26.63
C ASP A 208 4.81 24.43 25.47
N LEU A 209 4.50 23.27 24.87
CA LEU A 209 5.34 22.63 23.85
C LEU A 209 5.16 23.27 22.49
N ASP A 210 3.91 23.59 22.14
CA ASP A 210 3.53 24.02 20.80
C ASP A 210 2.29 24.91 20.81
N SER A 211 2.22 25.81 19.83
CA SER A 211 1.11 26.74 19.62
C SER A 211 0.97 27.03 18.13
N ASN A 212 -0.06 26.47 17.49
CA ASN A 212 -0.25 26.58 16.05
C ASN A 212 -1.66 27.01 15.66
N PRO A 213 -1.82 27.90 14.67
CA PRO A 213 -3.12 28.21 14.10
C PRO A 213 -3.73 26.96 13.46
N CYS A 214 -4.93 26.57 13.92
CA CYS A 214 -5.63 25.42 13.36
C CYS A 214 -7.14 25.50 13.59
N CYS A 215 -7.90 25.26 12.53
CA CYS A 215 -9.36 25.26 12.57
C CYS A 215 -9.98 23.88 12.81
N GLY A 216 -9.17 22.83 12.97
CA GLY A 216 -9.63 21.45 13.17
C GLY A 216 -10.23 21.16 14.55
N THR A 217 -10.64 19.93 14.76
CA THR A 217 -11.09 19.42 16.06
C THR A 217 -9.93 18.69 16.74
N HIS A 218 -9.70 19.00 18.02
CA HIS A 218 -8.59 18.44 18.79
C HIS A 218 -9.05 17.75 20.06
N LEU A 219 -8.20 16.86 20.55
CA LEU A 219 -8.36 16.21 21.86
C LEU A 219 -8.19 17.23 22.99
N LYS A 220 -8.61 16.88 24.21
CA LYS A 220 -8.42 17.71 25.42
C LYS A 220 -7.08 17.45 26.11
N SER A 221 -6.49 16.28 25.90
CA SER A 221 -5.16 15.91 26.41
C SER A 221 -4.38 15.09 25.40
N THR A 222 -3.05 15.17 25.40
CA THR A 222 -2.20 14.28 24.60
C THR A 222 -2.37 12.81 24.98
N ALA A 223 -2.81 12.51 26.21
CA ALA A 223 -3.08 11.13 26.63
C ALA A 223 -4.20 10.47 25.79
N ASP A 224 -5.17 11.24 25.30
CA ASP A 224 -6.27 10.72 24.48
C ASP A 224 -5.81 10.27 23.08
N ILE A 225 -4.59 10.63 22.67
CA ILE A 225 -3.94 10.08 21.47
C ILE A 225 -3.67 8.58 21.66
N SER A 226 -3.53 8.11 22.90
CA SER A 226 -3.18 6.74 23.31
C SER A 226 -1.76 6.32 22.90
N ALA A 227 -1.47 6.30 21.60
CA ALA A 227 -0.15 5.98 21.06
C ALA A 227 0.02 6.60 19.67
N LEU A 228 1.25 6.83 19.26
CA LEU A 228 1.62 7.19 17.88
C LEU A 228 2.71 6.26 17.38
N SER A 229 2.55 5.73 16.17
CA SER A 229 3.56 4.93 15.50
C SER A 229 3.99 5.59 14.20
N LEU A 230 5.30 5.75 14.06
CA LEU A 230 5.97 6.09 12.82
C LEU A 230 6.20 4.81 12.01
N LEU A 231 5.94 4.90 10.72
CA LEU A 231 5.98 3.76 9.81
C LEU A 231 7.19 3.89 8.88
N HIS A 232 6.98 3.74 7.58
CA HIS A 232 8.00 3.90 6.56
C HIS A 232 8.13 5.36 6.14
N SER A 233 9.23 5.67 5.45
CA SER A 233 9.40 6.94 4.76
C SER A 233 9.53 6.73 3.25
N MET A 234 8.96 7.63 2.46
CA MET A 234 9.08 7.64 1.01
C MET A 234 9.77 8.92 0.54
N PRO A 235 10.77 8.84 -0.36
CA PRO A 235 11.31 10.03 -1.00
C PRO A 235 10.27 10.66 -1.94
N ILE A 236 10.29 11.99 -2.08
CA ILE A 236 9.41 12.71 -3.01
C ILE A 236 10.22 13.47 -4.07
N ARG A 237 10.51 14.76 -3.85
CA ARG A 237 11.28 15.62 -4.77
C ARG A 237 12.52 16.16 -4.07
N GLY A 238 13.65 16.15 -4.76
CA GLY A 238 14.93 16.58 -4.19
C GLY A 238 15.29 15.73 -2.97
N THR A 239 15.61 16.38 -1.86
CA THR A 239 15.89 15.72 -0.58
C THR A 239 14.64 15.37 0.22
N ASN A 240 13.48 15.97 -0.11
CA ASN A 240 12.30 15.87 0.71
C ASN A 240 11.77 14.44 0.82
N SER A 241 11.16 14.12 1.96
CA SER A 241 10.62 12.80 2.24
C SER A 241 9.30 12.87 3.00
N ARG A 242 8.37 11.98 2.69
CA ARG A 242 7.17 11.72 3.48
C ARG A 242 7.47 10.72 4.57
N LEU A 243 7.24 11.08 5.82
CA LEU A 243 7.24 10.17 6.95
C LEU A 243 5.79 9.81 7.28
N PHE A 244 5.45 8.52 7.16
CA PHE A 244 4.11 8.05 7.42
C PHE A 244 3.92 7.75 8.92
N PHE A 245 2.73 8.06 9.44
CA PHE A 245 2.38 7.81 10.82
C PHE A 245 0.91 7.42 10.98
N ILE A 246 0.60 6.83 12.13
CA ILE A 246 -0.75 6.53 12.61
C ILE A 246 -0.80 6.80 14.12
N ALA A 247 -1.97 7.19 14.60
CA ALA A 247 -2.22 7.46 16.01
C ALA A 247 -3.49 6.77 16.53
N GLY A 248 -3.59 6.61 17.84
CA GLY A 248 -4.80 6.12 18.51
C GLY A 248 -5.21 4.72 18.08
N GLU A 249 -6.50 4.54 17.82
CA GLU A 249 -7.06 3.22 17.53
C GLU A 249 -6.49 2.58 16.25
N ARG A 250 -5.94 3.39 15.34
CA ARG A 250 -5.22 2.86 14.16
C ARG A 250 -3.97 2.08 14.56
N VAL A 251 -3.27 2.49 15.63
CA VAL A 251 -2.09 1.78 16.14
C VAL A 251 -2.49 0.41 16.67
N ASN A 252 -3.57 0.33 17.45
CA ASN A 252 -4.07 -0.94 18.00
C ASN A 252 -4.45 -1.93 16.88
N LYS A 253 -5.19 -1.45 15.87
CA LYS A 253 -5.56 -2.25 14.70
C LYS A 253 -4.33 -2.71 13.93
N TYR A 254 -3.40 -1.80 13.66
CA TYR A 254 -2.16 -2.12 12.96
C TYR A 254 -1.32 -3.15 13.70
N ALA A 255 -1.15 -3.02 15.02
CA ALA A 255 -0.41 -3.97 15.85
C ALA A 255 -1.06 -5.36 15.84
N SER A 256 -2.40 -5.42 15.93
CA SER A 256 -3.16 -6.67 15.87
C SER A 256 -3.02 -7.35 14.51
N GLU A 257 -3.20 -6.61 13.42
CA GLU A 257 -3.01 -7.10 12.05
C GLU A 257 -1.58 -7.58 11.80
N ALA A 258 -0.58 -6.83 12.27
CA ALA A 258 0.82 -7.20 12.15
C ALA A 258 1.13 -8.49 12.92
N HIS A 259 0.64 -8.61 14.16
CA HIS A 259 0.80 -9.83 14.95
C HIS A 259 0.15 -11.04 14.26
N ASP A 260 -1.02 -10.89 13.67
CA ASP A 260 -1.69 -11.95 12.91
C ASP A 260 -0.94 -12.35 11.63
N ILE A 261 -0.29 -11.40 10.95
CA ILE A 261 0.59 -11.70 9.81
C ILE A 261 1.79 -12.52 10.29
N LEU A 262 2.47 -12.08 11.36
CA LEU A 262 3.64 -12.77 11.91
C LEU A 262 3.28 -14.18 12.39
N ARG A 263 2.16 -14.34 13.09
CA ARG A 263 1.65 -15.65 13.54
C ARG A 263 1.38 -16.61 12.38
N ARG A 264 0.73 -16.13 11.30
CA ARG A 264 0.46 -16.95 10.12
C ARG A 264 1.74 -17.32 9.36
N ALA A 265 2.69 -16.39 9.25
CA ALA A 265 4.00 -16.67 8.68
C ALA A 265 4.75 -17.72 9.51
N GLY A 266 4.71 -17.60 10.84
CA GLY A 266 5.33 -18.53 11.79
C GLY A 266 4.74 -19.94 11.67
N ALA A 267 3.41 -20.05 11.55
CA ALA A 267 2.75 -21.33 11.29
C ALA A 267 3.24 -22.00 10.00
N GLY A 268 3.46 -21.23 8.92
CA GLY A 268 4.01 -21.73 7.66
C GLY A 268 5.44 -22.26 7.77
N LEU A 269 6.24 -21.74 8.71
CA LEU A 269 7.62 -22.16 8.98
C LEU A 269 7.74 -23.07 10.21
N SER A 270 6.62 -23.39 10.86
CA SER A 270 6.57 -24.13 12.12
C SER A 270 7.50 -23.51 13.19
N CYS A 271 7.32 -22.22 13.45
CA CYS A 271 8.07 -21.47 14.46
C CYS A 271 7.23 -20.35 15.10
N GLN A 272 7.72 -19.82 16.22
CA GLN A 272 7.13 -18.61 16.81
C GLN A 272 7.56 -17.35 16.04
N PRO A 273 6.81 -16.23 16.14
CA PRO A 273 7.16 -14.97 15.51
C PRO A 273 8.60 -14.49 15.77
N GLU A 274 9.10 -14.69 16.98
CA GLU A 274 10.43 -14.28 17.42
C GLU A 274 11.55 -15.07 16.72
N GLU A 275 11.24 -16.26 16.22
CA GLU A 275 12.18 -17.16 15.53
C GLU A 275 12.09 -17.05 14.00
N LEU A 276 11.20 -16.20 13.47
CA LEU A 276 10.90 -16.12 12.05
C LEU A 276 12.14 -15.83 11.21
N GLU A 277 12.96 -14.87 11.65
CA GLU A 277 14.17 -14.47 10.93
C GLU A 277 15.17 -15.62 10.82
N ASP A 278 15.46 -16.28 11.96
CA ASP A 278 16.36 -17.42 12.02
C ASP A 278 15.87 -18.58 11.14
N LYS A 279 14.56 -18.84 11.15
CA LYS A 279 13.94 -19.89 10.33
C LYS A 279 13.98 -19.57 8.85
N ILE A 280 13.74 -18.33 8.46
CA ILE A 280 13.89 -17.86 7.07
C ILE A 280 15.34 -18.06 6.61
N ASN A 281 16.30 -17.65 7.44
CA ASN A 281 17.73 -17.81 7.15
C ASN A 281 18.12 -19.28 6.99
N LYS A 282 17.63 -20.15 7.88
CA LYS A 282 17.86 -21.60 7.82
C LYS A 282 17.24 -22.24 6.58
N VAL A 283 16.04 -21.84 6.18
CA VAL A 283 15.40 -22.31 4.93
C VAL A 283 16.23 -21.88 3.73
N ASN A 284 16.64 -20.61 3.67
CA ASN A 284 17.47 -20.10 2.58
C ASN A 284 18.83 -20.82 2.49
N GLN A 285 19.46 -21.11 3.63
CA GLN A 285 20.68 -21.91 3.68
C GLN A 285 20.44 -23.34 3.20
N THR A 286 19.39 -24.00 3.69
CA THR A 286 19.02 -25.37 3.28
C THR A 286 18.75 -25.44 1.78
N LEU A 287 18.08 -24.44 1.20
CA LEU A 287 17.85 -24.36 -0.25
C LEU A 287 19.17 -24.29 -1.02
N LYS A 288 20.13 -23.45 -0.58
CA LYS A 288 21.46 -23.36 -1.21
C LYS A 288 22.23 -24.69 -1.15
N GLU A 289 22.16 -25.39 -0.02
CA GLU A 289 22.79 -26.70 0.18
C GLU A 289 22.14 -27.76 -0.71
N LEU A 290 20.79 -27.77 -0.78
CA LEU A 290 20.03 -28.66 -1.66
C LEU A 290 20.34 -28.44 -3.13
N TYR A 291 20.40 -27.19 -3.61
CA TYR A 291 20.81 -26.88 -4.98
C TYR A 291 22.23 -27.34 -5.29
N SER A 292 23.16 -27.16 -4.35
CA SER A 292 24.55 -27.59 -4.53
C SER A 292 24.66 -29.11 -4.60
N ARG A 293 23.91 -29.82 -3.74
CA ARG A 293 23.86 -31.28 -3.71
C ARG A 293 23.15 -31.85 -4.94
N GLU A 294 22.05 -31.24 -5.38
CA GLU A 294 21.38 -31.58 -6.64
C GLU A 294 22.36 -31.43 -7.80
N LYS A 295 23.04 -30.29 -7.93
CA LYS A 295 24.03 -30.07 -8.99
C LYS A 295 25.17 -31.09 -8.98
N PHE A 296 25.66 -31.46 -7.79
CA PHE A 296 26.69 -32.50 -7.65
C PHE A 296 26.21 -33.85 -8.18
N TRP A 297 25.06 -34.34 -7.69
CA TRP A 297 24.52 -35.63 -8.13
C TRP A 297 24.08 -35.63 -9.59
N SER A 298 23.48 -34.53 -10.04
CA SER A 298 23.14 -34.26 -11.43
C SER A 298 24.39 -34.37 -12.33
N GLY A 299 25.53 -33.84 -11.89
CA GLY A 299 26.83 -34.04 -12.56
C GLY A 299 27.31 -35.50 -12.57
N GLN A 300 27.18 -36.22 -11.45
CA GLN A 300 27.56 -37.64 -11.37
C GLN A 300 26.72 -38.52 -12.30
N VAL A 301 25.40 -38.28 -12.35
CA VAL A 301 24.50 -38.98 -13.27
C VAL A 301 24.83 -38.63 -14.72
N ALA A 302 25.05 -37.33 -15.01
CA ALA A 302 25.44 -36.90 -16.35
C ALA A 302 26.71 -37.60 -16.85
N LYS A 303 27.69 -37.82 -15.97
CA LYS A 303 28.93 -38.55 -16.28
C LYS A 303 28.68 -40.03 -16.61
N LEU A 304 27.79 -40.71 -15.87
CA LEU A 304 27.44 -42.11 -16.13
C LEU A 304 26.70 -42.26 -17.46
N GLU A 305 25.70 -41.40 -17.71
CA GLU A 305 24.95 -41.36 -18.95
C GLU A 305 25.88 -41.06 -20.15
N ALA A 306 26.78 -40.09 -20.00
CA ALA A 306 27.78 -39.78 -21.01
C ALA A 306 28.67 -40.98 -21.35
N ALA A 307 29.11 -41.76 -20.36
CA ALA A 307 29.91 -42.97 -20.60
C ALA A 307 29.13 -44.03 -21.39
N GLN A 308 27.84 -44.21 -21.10
CA GLN A 308 26.97 -45.13 -21.85
C GLN A 308 26.78 -44.66 -23.30
N LEU A 309 26.47 -43.37 -23.49
CA LEU A 309 26.29 -42.77 -24.82
C LEU A 309 27.58 -42.83 -25.65
N LYS A 310 28.75 -42.64 -25.01
CA LYS A 310 30.04 -42.71 -25.69
C LYS A 310 30.28 -44.06 -26.37
N SER A 311 29.94 -45.15 -25.68
CA SER A 311 30.08 -46.50 -26.25
C SER A 311 29.23 -46.70 -27.52
N GLN A 312 28.05 -46.07 -27.59
CA GLN A 312 27.18 -46.10 -28.78
C GLN A 312 27.73 -45.22 -29.91
N LEU A 313 28.22 -44.02 -29.57
CA LEU A 313 28.80 -43.08 -30.54
C LEU A 313 30.10 -43.59 -31.15
N ASP A 314 30.98 -44.21 -30.37
CA ASP A 314 32.23 -44.79 -30.86
C ASP A 314 31.98 -45.95 -31.86
N ALA A 315 30.84 -46.64 -31.73
CA ALA A 315 30.35 -47.62 -32.70
C ALA A 315 29.74 -46.98 -33.97
N GLY A 316 29.71 -45.65 -34.08
CA GLY A 316 29.13 -44.90 -35.19
C GLY A 316 27.60 -44.85 -35.19
N SER A 317 26.96 -45.19 -34.08
CA SER A 317 25.49 -45.28 -33.97
C SER A 317 24.86 -43.96 -33.51
N LEU A 318 23.53 -43.87 -33.63
CA LEU A 318 22.74 -42.79 -33.06
C LEU A 318 22.53 -43.06 -31.56
N ALA A 319 22.98 -42.12 -30.72
CA ALA A 319 22.84 -42.17 -29.27
C ALA A 319 21.76 -41.18 -28.83
N VAL A 320 20.70 -41.67 -28.20
CA VAL A 320 19.57 -40.85 -27.76
C VAL A 320 19.42 -40.95 -26.24
N LEU A 321 19.35 -39.80 -25.58
CA LEU A 321 19.04 -39.72 -24.16
C LEU A 321 17.80 -38.84 -23.95
N HIS A 322 16.77 -39.41 -23.34
CA HIS A 322 15.63 -38.63 -22.84
C HIS A 322 15.62 -38.61 -21.31
N LYS A 323 15.65 -37.40 -20.74
CA LYS A 323 15.50 -37.16 -19.30
C LYS A 323 14.34 -36.18 -19.06
N PRO A 324 13.13 -36.67 -18.74
CA PRO A 324 11.97 -35.81 -18.53
C PRO A 324 12.19 -34.72 -17.49
N GLU A 325 12.91 -35.03 -16.41
CA GLU A 325 13.23 -34.11 -15.31
C GLU A 325 14.50 -33.28 -15.57
N GLY A 326 15.16 -33.50 -16.71
CA GLY A 326 16.39 -32.82 -17.08
C GLY A 326 16.17 -31.34 -17.39
N THR A 327 17.11 -30.51 -16.94
CA THR A 327 17.20 -29.10 -17.35
C THR A 327 18.12 -28.95 -18.56
N MET A 328 18.09 -27.78 -19.21
CA MET A 328 19.07 -27.43 -20.24
C MET A 328 20.51 -27.52 -19.70
N ASP A 329 20.74 -27.14 -18.44
CA ASP A 329 22.06 -27.24 -17.83
C ASP A 329 22.49 -28.69 -17.60
N TYR A 330 21.54 -29.58 -17.27
CA TYR A 330 21.82 -31.02 -17.22
C TYR A 330 22.23 -31.56 -18.60
N LEU A 331 21.50 -31.23 -19.68
CA LEU A 331 21.86 -31.67 -21.03
C LEU A 331 23.28 -31.19 -21.43
N LYS A 332 23.60 -29.93 -21.11
CA LYS A 332 24.95 -29.37 -21.35
C LYS A 332 26.02 -30.09 -20.53
N ASN A 333 25.72 -30.50 -19.29
CA ASN A 333 26.65 -31.27 -18.47
C ASN A 333 26.90 -32.67 -19.07
N VAL A 334 25.85 -33.36 -19.56
CA VAL A 334 26.02 -34.66 -20.24
C VAL A 334 26.94 -34.51 -21.44
N GLU A 335 26.71 -33.51 -22.30
CA GLU A 335 27.55 -33.26 -23.47
C GLU A 335 29.00 -32.89 -23.08
N LYS A 336 29.17 -32.11 -22.02
CA LYS A 336 30.50 -31.75 -21.50
C LYS A 336 31.27 -32.99 -21.02
N GLU A 337 30.62 -33.87 -20.25
CA GLU A 337 31.24 -35.09 -19.73
C GLU A 337 31.50 -36.12 -20.86
N LEU A 338 30.65 -36.15 -21.89
CA LEU A 338 30.84 -36.99 -23.07
C LEU A 338 32.13 -36.62 -23.83
N GLY A 339 32.43 -35.32 -23.88
CA GLY A 339 33.57 -34.77 -24.59
C GLY A 339 33.41 -34.84 -26.12
N LYS A 340 34.52 -34.69 -26.85
CA LYS A 340 34.50 -34.76 -28.31
C LYS A 340 34.33 -36.22 -28.77
N PHE A 341 33.45 -36.42 -29.74
CA PHE A 341 33.29 -37.66 -30.50
C PHE A 341 33.34 -37.34 -31.99
N SER A 342 33.86 -38.26 -32.80
CA SER A 342 34.07 -38.07 -34.24
C SER A 342 33.18 -38.96 -35.12
N LYS A 343 32.42 -39.88 -34.51
CA LYS A 343 31.52 -40.81 -35.21
C LYS A 343 30.15 -40.78 -34.57
N GLY A 344 29.11 -41.01 -35.37
CA GLY A 344 27.73 -41.10 -34.90
C GLY A 344 27.06 -39.74 -34.63
N THR A 345 25.85 -39.80 -34.06
CA THR A 345 25.03 -38.62 -33.78
C THR A 345 24.43 -38.73 -32.39
N LEU A 346 24.47 -37.64 -31.63
CA LEU A 346 23.89 -37.50 -30.30
C LEU A 346 22.59 -36.70 -30.38
N VAL A 347 21.54 -37.19 -29.71
CA VAL A 347 20.32 -36.42 -29.44
C VAL A 347 19.98 -36.50 -27.95
N LEU A 348 20.01 -35.35 -27.28
CA LEU A 348 19.65 -35.18 -25.88
C LEU A 348 18.30 -34.46 -25.79
N ILE A 349 17.36 -35.02 -25.02
CA ILE A 349 15.99 -34.54 -24.89
C ILE A 349 15.68 -34.34 -23.42
N SER A 350 15.05 -33.22 -23.07
CA SER A 350 14.53 -32.97 -21.74
C SER A 350 13.08 -32.51 -21.74
N GLY A 351 12.42 -32.66 -20.59
CA GLY A 351 11.05 -32.23 -20.39
C GLY A 351 10.00 -33.23 -20.87
N GLN A 352 8.76 -32.96 -20.45
CA GLN A 352 7.56 -33.67 -20.87
C GLN A 352 6.30 -32.83 -20.60
N GLY A 353 5.22 -33.13 -21.31
CA GLY A 353 3.92 -32.46 -21.15
C GLY A 353 3.98 -30.93 -21.30
N LYS A 354 3.16 -30.23 -20.50
CA LYS A 354 2.94 -28.78 -20.62
C LYS A 354 4.11 -27.91 -20.14
N GLN A 355 5.05 -28.47 -19.37
CA GLN A 355 6.20 -27.70 -18.88
C GLN A 355 7.25 -27.46 -19.98
N GLY A 356 7.08 -28.09 -21.15
CA GLY A 356 8.01 -27.97 -22.25
C GLY A 356 9.34 -28.68 -21.96
N GLY A 357 10.40 -28.25 -22.62
CA GLY A 357 11.71 -28.86 -22.49
C GLY A 357 12.73 -28.32 -23.49
N ALA A 358 13.79 -29.09 -23.69
CA ALA A 358 14.87 -28.77 -24.61
C ALA A 358 15.32 -29.99 -25.40
N ILE A 359 15.82 -29.75 -26.60
CA ILE A 359 16.46 -30.77 -27.43
C ILE A 359 17.83 -30.22 -27.87
N VAL A 360 18.88 -31.04 -27.74
CA VAL A 360 20.22 -30.75 -28.23
C VAL A 360 20.64 -31.89 -29.16
N ALA A 361 21.10 -31.57 -30.36
CA ALA A 361 21.60 -32.55 -31.32
C ALA A 361 22.98 -32.15 -31.85
N SER A 362 23.87 -33.12 -32.02
CA SER A 362 25.23 -32.92 -32.56
C SER A 362 25.78 -34.21 -33.20
N GLY A 363 26.70 -34.10 -34.16
CA GLY A 363 27.35 -35.26 -34.81
C GLY A 363 27.18 -35.30 -36.33
N GLU A 364 27.55 -36.42 -36.94
CA GLU A 364 27.71 -36.55 -38.41
C GLU A 364 26.37 -36.49 -39.17
N ASN A 365 25.30 -37.10 -38.62
CA ASN A 365 23.97 -37.12 -39.25
C ASN A 365 22.99 -36.14 -38.59
N ILE A 366 23.50 -34.99 -38.13
CA ILE A 366 22.69 -33.97 -37.42
C ILE A 366 21.53 -33.47 -38.26
N ASP A 367 21.72 -33.22 -39.56
CA ASP A 367 20.69 -32.63 -40.42
C ASP A 367 19.45 -33.55 -40.53
N LYS A 368 19.66 -34.85 -40.72
CA LYS A 368 18.57 -35.86 -40.70
C LYS A 368 17.85 -35.90 -39.36
N CYS A 369 18.58 -35.84 -38.24
CA CYS A 369 17.97 -35.83 -36.92
C CYS A 369 17.15 -34.55 -36.69
N VAL A 370 17.62 -33.40 -37.19
CA VAL A 370 16.89 -32.12 -37.09
C VAL A 370 15.61 -32.14 -37.93
N GLU A 371 15.61 -32.78 -39.09
CA GLU A 371 14.40 -33.02 -39.89
C GLU A 371 13.37 -33.84 -39.10
N VAL A 372 13.79 -34.98 -38.53
CA VAL A 372 12.92 -35.81 -37.67
C VAL A 372 12.41 -35.03 -36.46
N ILE A 373 13.27 -34.23 -35.80
CA ILE A 373 12.89 -33.39 -34.66
C ILE A 373 11.80 -32.39 -35.06
N LYS A 374 11.95 -31.69 -36.19
CA LYS A 374 10.98 -30.69 -36.64
C LYS A 374 9.66 -31.32 -37.10
N GLU A 375 9.71 -32.52 -37.66
CA GLU A 375 8.50 -33.24 -38.09
C GLU A 375 7.73 -33.86 -36.92
N ALA A 376 8.45 -34.35 -35.90
CA ALA A 376 7.84 -34.93 -34.71
C ALA A 376 7.39 -33.86 -33.70
N VAL A 377 8.09 -32.73 -33.64
CA VAL A 377 7.83 -31.63 -32.70
C VAL A 377 7.71 -30.29 -33.45
N PRO A 378 6.58 -30.02 -34.14
CA PRO A 378 6.44 -28.86 -35.02
C PRO A 378 6.58 -27.51 -34.31
N ASN A 379 6.27 -27.47 -33.01
CA ASN A 379 6.34 -26.27 -32.19
C ASN A 379 7.75 -26.00 -31.60
N VAL A 380 8.75 -26.84 -31.93
CA VAL A 380 10.13 -26.65 -31.47
C VAL A 380 10.75 -25.42 -32.11
N LYS A 381 11.38 -24.57 -31.29
CA LYS A 381 12.06 -23.36 -31.76
C LYS A 381 13.55 -23.49 -31.49
N GLY A 382 14.34 -23.63 -32.55
CA GLY A 382 15.76 -23.94 -32.43
C GLY A 382 16.58 -23.72 -33.69
N GLY A 383 17.89 -23.64 -33.51
CA GLY A 383 18.86 -23.42 -34.58
C GLY A 383 20.30 -23.68 -34.12
N GLY A 384 21.23 -23.66 -35.07
CA GLY A 384 22.66 -23.79 -34.84
C GLY A 384 23.38 -24.54 -35.96
N LYS A 385 24.65 -24.20 -36.22
CA LYS A 385 25.50 -24.85 -37.23
C LYS A 385 26.48 -25.79 -36.54
N GLY A 386 26.54 -27.06 -36.97
CA GLY A 386 27.39 -28.11 -36.37
C GLY A 386 26.90 -28.64 -35.02
N LYS A 387 26.09 -27.86 -34.31
CA LYS A 387 25.32 -28.25 -33.13
C LYS A 387 23.99 -27.52 -33.14
N TRP A 388 22.90 -28.26 -32.98
CA TRP A 388 21.55 -27.72 -33.00
C TRP A 388 20.95 -27.74 -31.60
N GLN A 389 20.29 -26.65 -31.20
CA GLN A 389 19.59 -26.55 -29.93
C GLN A 389 18.19 -25.99 -30.16
N GLY A 390 17.19 -26.63 -29.56
CA GLY A 390 15.80 -26.23 -29.64
C GLY A 390 15.12 -26.20 -28.29
N LYS A 391 14.31 -25.17 -28.06
CA LYS A 391 13.37 -25.12 -26.94
C LYS A 391 12.03 -25.66 -27.41
N VAL A 392 11.47 -26.58 -26.63
CA VAL A 392 10.12 -27.12 -26.80
C VAL A 392 9.22 -26.40 -25.82
N PRO A 393 8.28 -25.54 -26.26
CA PRO A 393 7.39 -24.81 -25.33
C PRO A 393 6.45 -25.74 -24.57
N ALA A 394 5.95 -26.79 -25.24
CA ALA A 394 5.12 -27.84 -24.66
C ALA A 394 5.22 -29.10 -25.54
N TRP A 395 5.20 -30.28 -24.93
CA TRP A 395 5.13 -31.55 -25.64
C TRP A 395 3.67 -31.89 -25.94
N GLU A 396 3.33 -31.98 -27.22
CA GLU A 396 2.00 -32.38 -27.66
C GLU A 396 1.79 -33.88 -27.46
N LYS A 397 0.54 -34.33 -27.37
CA LYS A 397 0.23 -35.74 -27.10
C LYS A 397 0.81 -36.62 -28.22
N GLY A 398 1.70 -37.55 -27.85
CA GLY A 398 2.36 -38.46 -28.79
C GLY A 398 3.53 -37.85 -29.58
N SER A 399 3.85 -36.55 -29.43
CA SER A 399 4.96 -35.93 -30.16
C SER A 399 6.33 -36.45 -29.69
N LEU A 400 6.47 -36.73 -28.39
CA LEU A 400 7.66 -37.35 -27.83
C LEU A 400 7.83 -38.79 -28.31
N ASP A 401 6.76 -39.60 -28.31
CA ASP A 401 6.81 -40.98 -28.77
C ASP A 401 7.15 -41.03 -30.27
N LYS A 402 6.49 -40.18 -31.07
CA LYS A 402 6.81 -40.01 -32.51
C LYS A 402 8.27 -39.63 -32.72
N LEU A 403 8.82 -38.74 -31.88
CA LEU A 403 10.23 -38.36 -31.95
C LEU A 403 11.15 -39.54 -31.63
N LEU A 404 10.89 -40.24 -30.52
CA LEU A 404 11.71 -41.38 -30.10
C LEU A 404 11.63 -42.55 -31.10
N GLU A 405 10.48 -42.78 -31.73
CA GLU A 405 10.33 -43.76 -32.82
C GLU A 405 11.05 -43.33 -34.09
N GLY A 406 10.90 -42.07 -34.51
CA GLY A 406 11.57 -41.52 -35.69
C GLY A 406 13.09 -41.49 -35.56
N LEU A 407 13.62 -41.48 -34.33
CA LEU A 407 15.06 -41.54 -34.04
C LEU A 407 15.61 -42.98 -33.93
N LYS A 408 14.81 -44.04 -34.12
CA LYS A 408 15.31 -45.45 -34.16
C LYS A 408 15.86 -45.86 -35.54
N LEU A 409 16.40 -44.90 -36.30
CA LEU A 409 16.91 -45.09 -37.67
C LEU A 409 17.86 -46.27 -37.85
#